data_AF-A0A9E4B7P0-F1
#
_entry.id   AF-A0A9E4B7P0-F1
#
_cell.length_a   1.000
_cell.length_b   1.000
_cell.length_c   1.000
_cell.angle_alpha   90.00
_cell.angle_beta   90.00
_cell.angle_gamma   90.00
#
_symmetry.space_group_name_H-M   'P 1'
#
loop_
_entity.id
_entity.type
_entity.pdbx_description
1 polymer ?
#
loop_
_entity_poly.entity_id
_entity_poly.type
_entity_poly.pdbx_seq_one_letter_code
_entity_poly.pdbx_strand_id
1 'polypeptide(L)'
;MIFPITALYAALLAVIGLVLMFHVIAMRGKTGISILHGDDMQLAQAMRRHGNFVETVPLALILMGIVEANGGNTVLLHVIGAVLMIARIAQPLGLHHDRMIHPLRAVGTVGTVLPTVVLIGVALWQVTGW
;
A
#
# COMPACT_ATOMS: atom_id res chain seq x y z
N MET A 1 -16.93 16.03 8.60
CA MET A 1 -15.60 15.42 8.47
C MET A 1 -14.97 15.95 7.20
N ILE A 2 -13.71 16.42 7.22
CA ILE A 2 -13.06 17.01 6.04
C ILE A 2 -12.58 15.92 5.06
N PHE A 3 -12.25 14.73 5.56
CA PHE A 3 -11.71 13.60 4.76
C PHE A 3 -12.42 12.26 5.03
N PRO A 4 -13.76 12.18 4.94
CA PRO A 4 -14.48 10.95 5.29
C PRO A 4 -14.04 9.72 4.49
N ILE A 5 -13.75 9.86 3.19
CA ILE A 5 -13.40 8.75 2.31
C ILE A 5 -11.95 8.32 2.54
N THR A 6 -11.02 9.26 2.53
CA THR A 6 -9.60 8.96 2.80
C THR A 6 -9.42 8.38 4.18
N ALA A 7 -10.13 8.88 5.20
CA ALA A 7 -10.06 8.34 6.56
C ALA A 7 -10.53 6.88 6.63
N LEU A 8 -11.59 6.52 5.91
CA LEU A 8 -12.07 5.13 5.82
C LEU A 8 -10.98 4.21 5.27
N TYR A 9 -10.42 4.53 4.10
CA TYR A 9 -9.41 3.67 3.48
C TYR A 9 -8.09 3.70 4.24
N ALA A 10 -7.71 4.82 4.85
CA ALA A 10 -6.55 4.92 5.72
C ALA A 10 -6.68 3.97 6.92
N ALA A 11 -7.85 3.92 7.58
CA ALA A 11 -8.09 3.01 8.70
C ALA A 11 -8.00 1.53 8.26
N LEU A 12 -8.65 1.18 7.15
CA LEU A 12 -8.63 -0.19 6.62
C LEU A 12 -7.21 -0.64 6.19
N LEU A 13 -6.49 0.24 5.49
CA LEU A 13 -5.12 -0.03 5.07
C LEU A 13 -4.17 -0.11 6.28
N ALA A 14 -4.35 0.75 7.29
CA ALA A 14 -3.54 0.70 8.51
C ALA A 14 -3.64 -0.66 9.21
N VAL A 15 -4.82 -1.29 9.23
CA VAL A 15 -4.98 -2.66 9.75
C VAL A 15 -4.09 -3.65 8.97
N ILE A 16 -4.07 -3.59 7.64
CA ILE A 16 -3.19 -4.42 6.81
C ILE A 16 -1.72 -4.16 7.14
N GLY A 17 -1.33 -2.88 7.24
CA GLY A 17 0.03 -2.47 7.60
C GLY A 17 0.48 -3.02 8.95
N LEU A 18 -0.40 -2.99 9.96
CA LEU A 18 -0.16 -3.54 11.29
C LEU A 18 -0.01 -5.06 11.26
N VAL A 19 -0.86 -5.77 10.51
CA VAL A 19 -0.73 -7.24 10.35
C VAL A 19 0.62 -7.61 9.76
N LEU A 20 1.08 -6.90 8.72
CA LEU A 20 2.40 -7.13 8.12
C LEU A 20 3.54 -6.78 9.09
N MET A 21 3.40 -5.70 9.86
CA MET A 21 4.37 -5.30 10.87
C MET A 21 4.52 -6.37 11.96
N PHE A 22 3.40 -6.82 12.54
CA PHE A 22 3.39 -7.86 13.57
C PHE A 22 3.94 -9.18 13.05
N HIS A 23 3.71 -9.51 11.78
CA HIS A 23 4.31 -10.69 11.18
C HIS A 23 5.84 -10.60 11.16
N VAL A 24 6.43 -9.44 10.82
CA VAL A 24 7.89 -9.23 10.90
C VAL A 24 8.38 -9.32 12.34
N ILE A 25 7.69 -8.69 13.30
CA ILE A 25 8.06 -8.74 14.72
C ILE A 25 8.07 -10.18 15.24
N ALA A 26 7.04 -10.97 14.91
CA ALA A 26 6.96 -12.37 15.30
C ALA A 26 8.10 -13.21 14.69
N MET A 27 8.46 -12.96 13.42
CA MET A 27 9.59 -13.64 12.78
C MET A 27 10.93 -13.26 13.40
N ARG A 28 11.13 -12.00 13.81
CA ARG A 28 12.35 -11.60 14.55
C ARG A 28 12.45 -12.30 15.90
N GLY A 29 11.34 -12.40 16.64
CA GLY A 29 11.30 -13.13 17.91
C GLY A 29 11.65 -14.62 17.75
N LYS A 30 11.21 -15.25 16.66
CA LYS A 30 11.50 -16.67 16.36
C LYS A 30 12.94 -16.91 15.91
N THR A 31 13.51 -16.01 15.12
CA THR A 31 14.84 -16.16 14.52
C THR A 31 15.97 -15.62 15.38
N GLY A 32 15.66 -14.72 16.33
CA GLY A 32 16.67 -14.00 17.12
C GLY A 32 17.43 -12.94 16.30
N ILE A 33 17.05 -12.69 15.04
CA ILE A 33 17.75 -11.77 14.15
C ILE A 33 17.25 -10.34 14.39
N SER A 34 18.13 -9.51 14.97
CA SER A 34 17.80 -8.13 15.32
C SER A 34 17.68 -7.21 14.11
N ILE A 35 18.65 -7.24 13.19
CA ILE A 35 18.76 -6.33 12.04
C ILE A 35 18.95 -7.15 10.76
N LEU A 36 18.49 -6.61 9.62
CA LEU A 36 18.44 -7.32 8.33
C LEU A 36 17.70 -8.66 8.49
N HIS A 37 18.13 -9.67 7.72
CA HIS A 37 17.52 -10.99 7.64
C HIS A 37 18.48 -12.14 7.93
N GLY A 38 19.79 -11.88 8.11
CA GLY A 38 20.80 -12.95 8.21
C GLY A 38 20.70 -13.91 7.02
N ASP A 39 20.67 -15.22 7.30
CA ASP A 39 20.46 -16.26 6.29
C ASP A 39 18.98 -16.70 6.15
N ASP A 40 18.06 -16.02 6.84
CA ASP A 40 16.63 -16.36 6.82
C ASP A 40 15.89 -15.61 5.70
N MET A 41 15.68 -16.30 4.59
CA MET A 41 14.96 -15.75 3.43
C MET A 41 13.46 -15.53 3.68
N GLN A 42 12.86 -16.21 4.66
CA GLN A 42 11.47 -15.97 5.04
C GLN A 42 11.34 -14.64 5.80
N LEU A 43 12.30 -14.34 6.67
CA LEU A 43 12.40 -13.02 7.32
C LEU A 43 12.64 -11.92 6.28
N ALA A 44 13.53 -12.14 5.31
CA ALA A 44 13.75 -11.21 4.20
C ALA A 44 12.45 -10.92 3.42
N GLN A 45 11.69 -11.97 3.11
CA GLN A 45 10.40 -11.86 2.44
C GLN A 45 9.36 -11.10 3.28
N ALA A 46 9.21 -11.43 4.57
CA ALA A 46 8.31 -10.74 5.47
C ALA A 46 8.64 -9.25 5.57
N MET A 47 9.92 -8.92 5.73
CA MET A 47 10.41 -7.54 5.74
C MET A 47 10.06 -6.81 4.43
N ARG A 48 10.24 -7.45 3.27
CA ARG A 48 9.93 -6.81 1.99
C ARG A 48 8.44 -6.64 1.76
N ARG A 49 7.60 -7.55 2.24
CA ARG A 49 6.13 -7.39 2.21
C ARG A 49 5.70 -6.15 3.00
N HIS A 50 6.21 -5.98 4.23
CA HIS A 50 5.94 -4.79 5.03
C HIS A 50 6.56 -3.52 4.45
N GLY A 51 7.82 -3.59 3.99
CA GLY A 51 8.54 -2.48 3.35
C GLY A 51 7.81 -1.93 2.13
N ASN A 52 7.39 -2.79 1.20
CA ASN A 52 6.58 -2.39 0.04
C ASN A 52 5.29 -1.69 0.44
N PHE A 53 4.65 -2.10 1.55
CA PHE A 53 3.44 -1.47 2.04
C PHE A 53 3.72 -0.04 2.51
N VAL A 54 4.70 0.15 3.40
CA VAL A 54 5.02 1.47 3.98
C VAL A 54 5.64 2.45 2.98
N GLU A 55 6.29 1.95 1.92
CA GLU A 55 6.84 2.78 0.86
C GLU A 55 5.76 3.35 -0.08
N THR A 56 4.65 2.63 -0.28
CA THR A 56 3.67 2.96 -1.32
C THR A 56 2.36 3.52 -0.78
N VAL A 57 1.84 2.97 0.32
CA VAL A 57 0.50 3.29 0.83
C VAL A 57 0.40 4.69 1.43
N PRO A 58 1.36 5.15 2.27
CA PRO A 58 1.27 6.50 2.83
C PRO A 58 1.25 7.58 1.76
N LEU A 59 2.07 7.44 0.71
CA LEU A 59 2.07 8.39 -0.42
C LEU A 59 0.72 8.42 -1.13
N ALA A 60 0.14 7.25 -1.42
CA ALA A 60 -1.18 7.16 -2.06
C ALA A 60 -2.28 7.79 -1.19
N LEU A 61 -2.26 7.56 0.13
CA LEU A 61 -3.23 8.16 1.06
C LEU A 61 -3.09 9.67 1.20
N ILE A 62 -1.85 10.19 1.21
CA ILE A 62 -1.60 11.64 1.21
C ILE A 62 -2.20 12.28 -0.06
N LEU A 63 -1.93 11.71 -1.22
CA LEU A 63 -2.49 12.19 -2.49
C LEU A 63 -4.02 12.08 -2.53
N MET A 64 -4.57 10.98 -2.02
CA MET A 64 -6.02 10.78 -1.93
C MET A 64 -6.67 11.84 -1.04
N GLY A 65 -6.05 12.14 0.11
CA GLY A 65 -6.48 13.22 1.00
C GLY A 65 -6.42 14.59 0.33
N ILE A 66 -5.35 14.91 -0.39
CA ILE A 66 -5.24 16.17 -1.15
C ILE A 66 -6.38 16.28 -2.17
N VAL A 67 -6.61 15.22 -2.95
CA VAL A 67 -7.68 15.21 -3.96
C VAL A 67 -9.06 15.38 -3.32
N GLU A 68 -9.31 14.73 -2.17
CA GLU A 68 -10.57 14.88 -1.42
C GLU A 68 -10.74 16.29 -0.83
N ALA A 69 -9.69 16.89 -0.26
CA ALA A 69 -9.71 18.28 0.23
C ALA A 69 -10.10 19.27 -0.85
N ASN A 70 -9.65 19.03 -2.08
CA ASN A 70 -9.92 19.87 -3.23
C ASN A 70 -11.29 19.60 -3.89
N GLY A 71 -12.18 18.85 -3.22
CA GLY A 71 -13.51 18.53 -3.75
C GLY A 71 -13.49 17.52 -4.91
N GLY A 72 -12.50 16.63 -4.93
CA GLY A 72 -12.37 15.57 -5.93
C GLY A 72 -13.59 14.66 -6.00
N ASN A 73 -13.74 13.98 -7.13
CA ASN A 73 -14.90 13.12 -7.39
C ASN A 73 -14.99 11.96 -6.37
N THR A 74 -16.11 11.90 -5.63
CA THR A 74 -16.39 10.89 -4.61
C THR A 74 -16.30 9.45 -5.13
N VAL A 75 -16.86 9.18 -6.32
CA VAL A 75 -16.87 7.84 -6.91
C VAL A 75 -15.44 7.41 -7.25
N LEU A 76 -14.66 8.31 -7.85
CA LEU A 76 -13.26 8.07 -8.17
C LEU A 76 -12.45 7.73 -6.91
N LEU A 77 -12.64 8.47 -5.82
CA LEU A 77 -11.96 8.23 -4.55
C LEU A 77 -12.29 6.84 -3.99
N HIS A 78 -13.56 6.43 -4.00
CA HIS A 78 -13.94 5.08 -3.55
C HIS A 78 -13.36 3.98 -4.43
N VAL A 79 -13.36 4.16 -5.76
CA VAL A 79 -12.75 3.19 -6.68
C VAL A 79 -11.25 3.07 -6.41
N ILE A 80 -10.54 4.18 -6.28
CA ILE A 80 -9.10 4.20 -5.98
C ILE A 80 -8.82 3.52 -4.63
N GLY A 81 -9.55 3.88 -3.58
CA GLY A 81 -9.37 3.28 -2.26
C GLY A 81 -9.64 1.77 -2.25
N ALA A 82 -10.68 1.31 -2.95
CA ALA A 82 -11.00 -0.12 -3.06
C ALA A 82 -9.92 -0.88 -3.84
N VAL A 83 -9.45 -0.33 -4.96
CA VAL A 83 -8.38 -0.93 -5.76
C VAL A 83 -7.08 -1.01 -4.95
N LEU A 84 -6.71 0.06 -4.23
CA LEU A 84 -5.55 0.06 -3.34
C LEU A 84 -5.67 -1.03 -2.28
N MET A 85 -6.83 -1.16 -1.62
CA MET A 85 -7.06 -2.19 -0.60
C MET A 85 -6.87 -3.60 -1.17
N ILE A 86 -7.50 -3.92 -2.30
CA ILE A 86 -7.39 -5.23 -2.95
C ILE A 86 -5.94 -5.51 -3.37
N ALA A 87 -5.28 -4.51 -3.96
CA ALA A 87 -3.88 -4.62 -4.38
C ALA A 87 -2.94 -4.88 -3.20
N ARG A 88 -3.17 -4.24 -2.04
CA ARG A 88 -2.35 -4.43 -0.84
C ARG A 88 -2.58 -5.76 -0.14
N ILE A 89 -3.72 -6.42 -0.36
CA ILE A 89 -3.95 -7.81 0.06
C ILE A 89 -3.27 -8.79 -0.91
N ALA A 90 -3.37 -8.54 -2.22
CA ALA A 90 -2.80 -9.42 -3.25
C ALA A 90 -1.26 -9.40 -3.27
N GLN A 91 -0.64 -8.23 -3.09
CA GLN A 91 0.81 -8.05 -3.15
C GLN A 91 1.60 -8.99 -2.21
N PRO A 92 1.32 -9.07 -0.89
CA PRO A 92 2.06 -9.95 0.00
C PRO A 92 1.86 -11.42 -0.36
N LEU A 93 0.64 -11.81 -0.75
CA LEU A 93 0.33 -13.19 -1.18
C LEU A 93 1.08 -13.61 -2.44
N GLY A 94 1.42 -12.66 -3.32
CA GLY A 94 2.19 -12.93 -4.52
C GLY A 94 3.71 -12.78 -4.38
N LEU A 95 4.19 -12.23 -3.25
CA LEU A 95 5.62 -11.99 -3.07
C LEU A 95 6.28 -13.24 -2.50
N HIS A 96 6.96 -13.98 -3.40
CA HIS A 96 7.76 -15.16 -3.11
C HIS A 96 9.25 -14.87 -3.35
N HIS A 97 10.15 -15.48 -2.57
CA HIS A 97 11.59 -15.20 -2.65
C HIS A 97 12.25 -15.96 -3.80
N ASP A 98 11.71 -17.13 -4.10
CA ASP A 98 12.10 -18.11 -5.11
C ASP A 98 11.40 -17.87 -6.47
N ARG A 99 10.35 -17.03 -6.50
CA ARG A 99 9.56 -16.78 -7.71
C ARG A 99 9.33 -15.30 -7.96
N MET A 100 10.06 -14.75 -8.93
CA MET A 100 9.96 -13.33 -9.30
C MET A 100 8.66 -13.00 -10.04
N ILE A 101 8.24 -13.88 -10.96
CA ILE A 101 7.03 -13.69 -11.78
C ILE A 101 5.87 -14.43 -11.11
N HIS A 102 5.07 -13.68 -10.35
CA HIS A 102 3.84 -14.15 -9.75
C HIS A 102 2.68 -13.19 -10.10
N PRO A 103 1.54 -13.68 -10.62
CA PRO A 103 0.45 -12.82 -11.09
C PRO A 103 -0.10 -11.92 -9.98
N LEU A 104 -0.23 -12.42 -8.75
CA LEU A 104 -0.68 -11.58 -7.61
C LEU A 104 0.31 -10.47 -7.26
N ARG A 105 1.62 -10.67 -7.50
CA ARG A 105 2.62 -9.60 -7.32
C ARG A 105 2.43 -8.52 -8.38
N ALA A 106 2.20 -8.90 -9.64
CA ALA A 106 1.93 -7.96 -10.72
C ALA A 106 0.65 -7.16 -10.47
N VAL A 107 -0.46 -7.84 -10.12
CA VAL A 107 -1.74 -7.21 -9.78
C VAL A 107 -1.58 -6.27 -8.59
N GLY A 108 -0.86 -6.68 -7.54
CA GLY A 108 -0.57 -5.83 -6.40
C GLY A 108 0.19 -4.56 -6.81
N THR A 109 1.26 -4.70 -7.59
CA THR A 109 2.10 -3.56 -7.97
C THR A 109 1.34 -2.59 -8.86
N VAL A 110 0.72 -3.12 -9.93
CA VAL A 110 -0.04 -2.33 -10.91
C VAL A 110 -1.25 -1.67 -10.23
N GLY A 111 -1.96 -2.40 -9.38
CA GLY A 111 -3.10 -1.91 -8.61
C GLY A 111 -2.74 -0.91 -7.50
N THR A 112 -1.48 -0.49 -7.38
CA THR A 112 -1.08 0.60 -6.47
C THR A 112 -0.33 1.71 -7.19
N VAL A 113 0.50 1.37 -8.16
CA VAL A 113 1.14 2.38 -9.01
C VAL A 113 0.10 3.11 -9.86
N LEU A 114 -0.81 2.39 -10.54
CA LEU A 114 -1.81 3.05 -11.40
C LEU A 114 -2.73 4.01 -10.64
N PRO A 115 -3.36 3.62 -9.49
CA PRO A 115 -4.19 4.57 -8.75
C PRO A 115 -3.38 5.76 -8.24
N THR A 116 -2.12 5.57 -7.82
CA THR A 116 -1.25 6.66 -7.39
C THR A 116 -0.96 7.63 -8.53
N VAL A 117 -0.67 7.14 -9.74
CA VAL A 117 -0.46 7.97 -10.94
C VAL A 117 -1.72 8.75 -11.30
N VAL A 118 -2.90 8.12 -11.20
CA VAL A 118 -4.19 8.81 -11.43
C VAL A 118 -4.39 9.93 -10.41
N LEU A 119 -4.13 9.67 -9.11
CA LEU A 119 -4.22 10.70 -8.08
C LEU A 119 -3.25 11.86 -8.33
N ILE A 120 -2.03 11.60 -8.79
CA ILE A 120 -1.07 12.64 -9.18
C ILE A 120 -1.66 13.49 -10.32
N GLY A 121 -2.17 12.87 -11.37
CA GLY A 121 -2.77 13.59 -12.50
C GLY A 121 -3.97 14.46 -12.08
N VAL A 122 -4.85 13.93 -11.24
CA VAL A 122 -6.01 14.66 -10.72
C VAL A 122 -5.59 15.81 -9.80
N ALA A 123 -4.64 15.57 -8.90
CA ALA A 123 -4.11 16.61 -8.01
C ALA A 123 -3.45 17.74 -8.80
N LEU A 124 -2.65 17.41 -9.82
CA LEU A 124 -2.05 18.42 -10.71
C LEU A 124 -3.12 19.19 -11.47
N TRP A 125 -4.12 18.51 -12.02
CA TRP A 125 -5.24 19.14 -12.72
C TRP A 125 -5.98 20.15 -11.82
N GLN A 126 -6.27 19.78 -10.58
CA GLN A 126 -6.92 20.64 -9.59
C GLN A 126 -6.12 21.90 -9.27
N VAL A 127 -4.78 21.84 -9.34
CA VAL A 127 -3.90 23.00 -9.09
C VAL A 127 -3.75 23.86 -10.33
N THR A 128 -3.63 23.27 -11.52
CA THR A 128 -3.33 24.03 -12.75
C THR A 128 -4.57 24.59 -13.44
N GLY A 129 -5.76 24.04 -13.19
CA GLY A 129 -7.04 24.71 -13.40
C GLY A 129 -7.29 25.36 -14.77
N TRP A 130 -6.88 24.74 -15.88
CA TRP A 130 -7.48 25.04 -17.19
C TRP A 130 -8.85 24.37 -17.30
#